data_AF-A0AAU3LPJ8-F1
#
_entry.id   AF-A0AAU3LPJ8-F1
#
_cell.length_a   1.000
_cell.length_b   1.000
_cell.length_c   1.000
_cell.angle_alpha   90.00
_cell.angle_beta   90.00
_cell.angle_gamma   90.00
#
_symmetry.space_group_name_H-M   'P 1'
#
loop_
_entity.id
_entity.type
_entity.pdbx_description
1 polymer ?
#
loop_
_entity_poly.entity_id
_entity_poly.type
_entity_poly.pdbx_seq_one_letter_code
_entity_poly.pdbx_strand_id
1 'polypeptide(L)'
;MKYARPAPTRPAYRPSGRGAPRGGRLRPGGPGAGGLGQLRAGHAESTRRLTHAEAERAGRAGERIAEPDARIALAVSLFRLADDDAAREALDRAEKLVRALPYPAGIRHAAAARQLVAGDRSGREPHE
;
A
#
# COMPACT_ATOMS: atom_id res chain seq x y z
N MET A 1 -42.15 -15.53 -42.35
CA MET A 1 -42.40 -14.83 -41.07
C MET A 1 -41.06 -14.75 -40.32
N LYS A 2 -40.41 -13.58 -40.13
CA LYS A 2 -40.65 -12.54 -39.08
C LYS A 2 -40.53 -13.17 -37.66
N TYR A 3 -39.61 -12.86 -36.72
CA TYR A 3 -38.81 -11.67 -36.30
C TYR A 3 -37.58 -12.13 -35.46
N ALA A 4 -36.37 -11.57 -35.62
CA ALA A 4 -35.66 -10.56 -34.78
C ALA A 4 -35.35 -10.87 -33.29
N ARG A 5 -34.06 -10.96 -32.91
CA ARG A 5 -33.34 -10.02 -32.00
C ARG A 5 -31.85 -10.38 -31.77
N PRO A 6 -30.96 -9.38 -31.56
CA PRO A 6 -29.50 -9.56 -31.46
C PRO A 6 -28.98 -9.73 -30.01
N ALA A 7 -27.69 -10.07 -29.91
CA ALA A 7 -26.91 -10.39 -28.70
C ALA A 7 -26.93 -9.34 -27.57
N PRO A 8 -26.70 -9.74 -26.31
CA PRO A 8 -26.27 -8.80 -25.27
C PRO A 8 -24.75 -8.62 -25.26
N THR A 9 -24.38 -7.35 -25.34
CA THR A 9 -23.06 -6.73 -25.27
C THR A 9 -22.43 -6.86 -23.89
N ARG A 10 -21.15 -7.26 -23.85
CA ARG A 10 -20.26 -7.03 -22.69
C ARG A 10 -20.02 -5.52 -22.56
N PRO A 11 -20.16 -4.91 -21.36
CA PRO A 11 -19.67 -3.55 -21.17
C PRO A 11 -18.14 -3.58 -21.08
N ALA A 12 -17.49 -3.12 -22.14
CA ALA A 12 -16.10 -2.68 -22.08
C ALA A 12 -16.05 -1.41 -21.23
N TYR A 13 -15.40 -1.49 -20.07
CA TYR A 13 -15.08 -0.33 -19.25
C TYR A 13 -14.23 0.65 -20.06
N ARG A 14 -14.79 1.83 -20.33
CA ARG A 14 -14.14 2.96 -20.99
C ARG A 14 -13.84 4.00 -19.90
N PRO A 15 -12.59 4.29 -19.54
CA PRO A 15 -12.34 5.50 -18.78
C PRO A 15 -12.53 6.70 -19.72
N SER A 16 -13.61 7.43 -19.50
CA SER A 16 -13.87 8.73 -20.11
C SER A 16 -12.78 9.71 -19.68
N GLY A 17 -12.01 10.16 -20.66
CA GLY A 17 -11.14 11.32 -20.51
C GLY A 17 -11.96 12.60 -20.34
N ARG A 18 -11.48 13.44 -19.42
CA ARG A 18 -11.23 14.87 -19.61
C ARG A 18 -12.46 15.77 -19.82
N GLY A 19 -12.91 16.35 -18.70
CA GLY A 19 -13.74 17.57 -18.67
C GLY A 19 -13.50 18.30 -17.35
N ALA A 20 -12.68 19.35 -17.40
CA ALA A 20 -12.33 20.19 -16.26
C ALA A 20 -13.50 21.05 -15.77
N PRO A 21 -13.53 21.46 -14.50
CA PRO A 21 -14.04 22.77 -14.12
C PRO A 21 -12.88 23.75 -13.91
N ARG A 22 -12.82 24.77 -14.76
CA ARG A 22 -12.08 26.01 -14.50
C ARG A 22 -12.84 26.80 -13.44
N GLY A 23 -12.16 27.23 -12.39
CA GLY A 23 -12.70 28.27 -11.50
C GLY A 23 -12.09 28.24 -10.10
N GLY A 24 -10.99 28.99 -9.92
CA GLY A 24 -10.43 29.23 -8.59
C GLY A 24 -9.00 29.71 -8.69
N ARG A 25 -8.80 31.03 -8.78
CA ARG A 25 -7.48 31.65 -8.59
C ARG A 25 -7.03 31.35 -7.17
N LEU A 26 -6.12 30.40 -7.01
CA LEU A 26 -5.25 30.31 -5.85
C LEU A 26 -3.82 30.41 -6.35
N ARG A 27 -3.27 31.60 -6.11
CA ARG A 27 -1.85 31.97 -5.96
C ARG A 27 -0.89 30.76 -5.99
N PRO A 28 0.18 30.75 -6.82
CA PRO A 28 1.25 29.79 -6.68
C PRO A 28 2.09 30.15 -5.45
N GLY A 29 1.66 29.69 -4.27
CA GLY A 29 2.62 29.29 -3.25
C GLY A 29 3.21 27.98 -3.75
N GLY A 30 4.48 28.00 -4.17
CA GLY A 30 5.15 26.80 -4.67
C GLY A 30 5.00 25.62 -3.70
N PRO A 31 5.10 24.36 -4.17
CA PRO A 31 5.13 23.22 -3.27
C PRO A 31 6.40 23.31 -2.44
N GLY A 32 6.31 23.98 -1.28
CA GLY A 32 7.21 23.72 -0.18
C GLY A 32 7.15 22.21 0.09
N ALA A 33 8.26 21.64 0.52
CA ALA A 33 8.42 20.21 0.80
C ALA A 33 7.24 19.58 1.59
N GLY A 34 6.46 20.38 2.33
CA GLY A 34 5.22 19.98 2.99
C GLY A 34 4.11 19.44 2.09
N GLY A 35 3.93 19.93 0.86
CA GLY A 35 2.85 19.47 -0.03
C GLY A 35 3.07 18.04 -0.55
N LEU A 36 4.32 17.71 -0.91
CA LEU A 36 4.71 16.35 -1.28
C LEU A 36 4.71 15.42 -0.07
N GLY A 37 5.12 15.91 1.11
CA GLY A 37 5.04 15.17 2.37
C GLY A 37 3.59 14.79 2.71
N GLN A 38 2.66 15.72 2.61
CA GLN A 38 1.24 15.48 2.93
C GLN A 38 0.55 14.56 1.93
N LEU A 39 0.87 14.67 0.63
CA LEU A 39 0.39 13.72 -0.38
C LEU A 39 0.96 12.31 -0.16
N ARG A 40 2.25 12.19 0.17
CA ARG A 40 2.89 10.90 0.47
C ARG A 40 2.33 10.27 1.73
N ALA A 41 2.12 11.05 2.79
CA ALA A 41 1.49 10.60 4.03
C ALA A 41 0.02 10.18 3.78
N GLY A 42 -0.74 10.96 3.00
CA GLY A 42 -2.11 10.60 2.63
C GLY A 42 -2.20 9.30 1.84
N HIS A 43 -1.24 9.05 0.94
CA HIS A 43 -1.12 7.78 0.25
C HIS A 43 -0.73 6.64 1.21
N ALA A 44 0.26 6.86 2.08
CA ALA A 44 0.71 5.88 3.06
C ALA A 44 -0.41 5.46 4.02
N GLU A 45 -1.22 6.40 4.51
CA GLU A 45 -2.39 6.13 5.35
C GLU A 45 -3.46 5.30 4.62
N SER A 46 -3.71 5.62 3.35
CA SER A 46 -4.64 4.84 2.52
C SER A 46 -4.12 3.41 2.28
N THR A 47 -2.83 3.27 1.98
CA THR A 47 -2.15 1.98 1.84
C THR A 47 -2.18 1.18 3.14
N ARG A 48 -1.95 1.81 4.30
CA ARG A 48 -2.03 1.18 5.63
C ARG A 48 -3.38 0.53 5.85
N ARG A 49 -4.47 1.26 5.58
CA ARG A 49 -5.85 0.75 5.76
C ARG A 49 -6.12 -0.46 4.88
N LEU A 50 -5.75 -0.39 3.60
CA LEU A 50 -5.96 -1.48 2.64
C LEU A 50 -5.15 -2.73 3.01
N THR A 51 -3.87 -2.55 3.30
CA THR A 51 -2.96 -3.67 3.63
C THR A 51 -3.30 -4.31 4.98
N HIS A 52 -3.76 -3.53 5.96
CA HIS A 52 -4.29 -4.07 7.22
C HIS A 52 -5.55 -4.90 6.99
N ALA A 53 -6.54 -4.36 6.28
CA ALA A 53 -7.77 -5.09 5.98
C ALA A 53 -7.48 -6.38 5.21
N GLU A 54 -6.53 -6.33 4.28
CA GLU A 54 -6.09 -7.48 3.50
C GLU A 54 -5.39 -8.53 4.37
N ALA A 55 -4.47 -8.14 5.25
CA ALA A 55 -3.79 -9.06 6.16
C ALA A 55 -4.78 -9.78 7.09
N GLU A 56 -5.75 -9.05 7.64
CA GLU A 56 -6.80 -9.61 8.49
C GLU A 56 -7.76 -10.53 7.72
N ARG A 57 -8.06 -10.20 6.46
CA ARG A 57 -8.87 -11.06 5.59
C ARG A 57 -8.13 -12.34 5.25
N ALA A 58 -6.89 -12.23 4.79
CA ALA A 58 -6.06 -13.37 4.39
C ALA A 58 -5.78 -14.30 5.58
N GLY A 59 -5.53 -13.75 6.78
CA GLY A 59 -5.38 -14.53 8.02
C GLY A 59 -6.64 -15.29 8.39
N ARG A 60 -7.82 -14.66 8.33
CA ARG A 60 -9.10 -15.35 8.55
C ARG A 60 -9.39 -16.43 7.50
N ALA A 61 -8.96 -16.23 6.25
CA ALA A 61 -9.13 -17.19 5.17
C ALA A 61 -8.06 -18.30 5.17
N GLY A 62 -7.00 -18.21 5.98
CA GLY A 62 -5.88 -19.15 5.97
C GLY A 62 -5.04 -19.07 4.69
N GLU A 63 -5.04 -17.93 4.00
CA GLU A 63 -4.31 -17.71 2.75
C GLU A 63 -2.81 -17.49 3.03
N ARG A 64 -2.09 -18.61 3.18
CA ARG A 64 -0.69 -18.65 3.64
C ARG A 64 0.30 -17.78 2.84
N ILE A 65 0.04 -17.49 1.57
CA ILE A 65 0.93 -16.61 0.76
C ILE A 65 0.47 -15.14 0.80
N ALA A 66 -0.83 -14.88 0.68
CA ALA A 66 -1.35 -13.51 0.67
C ALA A 66 -1.16 -12.81 2.01
N GLU A 67 -1.30 -13.57 3.10
CA GLU A 67 -1.19 -13.06 4.46
C GLU A 67 0.18 -12.41 4.79
N PRO A 68 1.34 -13.07 4.56
CA PRO A 68 2.63 -12.44 4.77
C PRO A 68 2.90 -11.28 3.80
N ASP A 69 2.49 -11.36 2.53
CA ASP A 69 2.71 -10.29 1.57
C ASP A 69 1.95 -9.01 1.96
N ALA A 70 0.71 -9.15 2.43
CA ALA A 70 -0.07 -8.04 2.97
C ALA A 70 0.56 -7.43 4.23
N ARG A 71 1.11 -8.25 5.14
CA ARG A 71 1.82 -7.77 6.34
C ARG A 71 3.13 -7.05 6.01
N ILE A 72 3.88 -7.49 4.99
CA ILE A 72 5.08 -6.79 4.52
C ILE A 72 4.72 -5.40 3.99
N ALA A 73 3.66 -5.31 3.18
CA ALA A 73 3.16 -4.03 2.67
C ALA A 73 2.64 -3.11 3.80
N LEU A 74 1.98 -3.69 4.81
CA LEU A 74 1.53 -2.98 6.00
C LEU A 74 2.72 -2.39 6.77
N ALA A 75 3.77 -3.18 7.02
CA ALA A 75 4.97 -2.72 7.72
C ALA A 75 5.62 -1.50 7.03
N VAL A 76 5.75 -1.54 5.70
CA VAL A 76 6.30 -0.41 4.92
C VAL A 76 5.41 0.83 5.01
N SER A 77 4.08 0.66 5.01
CA SER A 77 3.15 1.79 5.14
C SER A 77 3.19 2.44 6.53
N LEU A 78 3.28 1.63 7.60
CA LEU A 78 3.42 2.08 8.98
C LEU A 78 4.75 2.83 9.19
N PHE A 79 5.83 2.28 8.64
CA PHE A 79 7.14 2.92 8.67
C PHE A 79 7.12 4.30 8.01
N ARG A 80 6.46 4.43 6.86
CA ARG A 80 6.29 5.73 6.17
C ARG A 80 5.47 6.75 6.96
N LEU A 81 4.66 6.29 7.91
CA LEU A 81 3.88 7.13 8.82
C LEU A 81 4.60 7.38 10.15
N ALA A 82 5.86 6.92 10.29
CA ALA A 82 6.67 6.99 11.51
C ALA A 82 6.08 6.22 12.70
N ASP A 83 5.29 5.17 12.43
CA ASP A 83 4.79 4.23 13.44
C ASP A 83 5.71 3.00 13.49
N ASP A 84 6.92 3.20 14.04
CA ASP A 84 8.02 2.24 13.96
C ASP A 84 7.77 0.95 14.74
N ASP A 85 7.09 1.05 15.90
CA ASP A 85 6.76 -0.11 16.72
C ASP A 85 5.74 -1.01 16.01
N ALA A 86 4.67 -0.43 15.46
CA ALA A 86 3.69 -1.18 14.69
C ALA A 86 4.29 -1.75 13.39
N ALA A 87 5.17 -0.99 12.73
CA ALA A 87 5.89 -1.46 11.55
C ALA A 87 6.73 -2.71 11.87
N ARG A 88 7.43 -2.69 13.01
CA ARG A 88 8.24 -3.82 13.46
C ARG A 88 7.40 -5.03 13.81
N GLU A 89 6.29 -4.83 14.53
CA GLU A 89 5.39 -5.93 14.87
C GLU A 89 4.80 -6.60 13.62
N ALA A 90 4.35 -5.80 12.65
CA ALA A 90 3.83 -6.30 11.38
C ALA A 90 4.88 -7.13 10.62
N LEU A 91 6.14 -6.65 10.61
CA LEU A 91 7.25 -7.34 9.96
C LEU A 91 7.64 -8.64 10.69
N ASP A 92 7.71 -8.63 12.02
CA ASP A 92 7.99 -9.84 12.82
C ASP A 92 6.93 -10.93 12.59
N ARG A 93 5.66 -10.54 12.49
CA ARG A 93 4.57 -11.46 12.14
C ARG A 93 4.74 -12.00 10.71
N ALA A 94 5.08 -11.15 9.74
CA ALA A 94 5.33 -11.58 8.37
C ALA A 94 6.52 -12.56 8.27
N GLU A 95 7.62 -12.28 8.96
CA GLU A 95 8.79 -13.16 8.98
C GLU A 95 8.47 -14.55 9.53
N LYS A 96 7.69 -14.63 10.62
CA LYS A 96 7.24 -15.91 11.19
C LYS A 96 6.45 -16.73 10.18
N LEU A 97 5.51 -16.09 9.47
CA LEU A 97 4.68 -16.73 8.44
C LEU A 97 5.52 -17.22 7.26
N VAL A 98 6.40 -16.36 6.74
CA VAL A 98 7.25 -16.70 5.59
C VAL A 98 8.20 -17.86 5.91
N ARG A 99 8.79 -17.90 7.12
CA ARG A 99 9.70 -18.99 7.54
C ARG A 99 8.99 -20.35 7.63
N ALA A 100 7.67 -20.35 7.83
CA ALA A 100 6.87 -21.58 7.86
C ALA A 100 6.52 -22.11 6.46
N LEU A 101 6.93 -21.43 5.39
CA LEU A 101 6.55 -21.74 4.01
C LEU A 101 7.79 -21.95 3.14
N PRO A 102 7.74 -22.86 2.14
CA PRO A 102 8.72 -22.89 1.07
C PRO A 102 8.45 -21.74 0.08
N TYR A 103 8.52 -20.50 0.54
CA TYR A 103 8.19 -19.29 -0.22
C TYR A 103 9.38 -18.31 -0.33
N PRO A 104 10.31 -18.54 -1.28
CA PRO A 104 11.54 -17.75 -1.40
C PRO A 104 11.31 -16.26 -1.71
N ALA A 105 10.23 -15.93 -2.42
CA ALA A 105 9.91 -14.53 -2.72
C ALA A 105 9.53 -13.77 -1.44
N GLY A 106 8.69 -14.36 -0.58
CA GLY A 106 8.35 -13.77 0.72
C GLY A 106 9.58 -13.54 1.59
N ILE A 107 10.56 -14.44 1.58
CA ILE A 107 11.82 -14.28 2.34
C ILE A 107 12.57 -13.03 1.86
N ARG A 108 12.69 -12.85 0.54
CA ARG A 108 13.35 -11.68 -0.05
C ARG A 108 12.59 -10.39 0.25
N HIS A 109 11.27 -10.41 0.15
CA HIS A 109 10.43 -9.24 0.44
C HIS A 109 10.53 -8.83 1.91
N ALA A 110 10.49 -9.78 2.84
CA ALA A 110 10.65 -9.51 4.27
C ALA A 110 12.04 -8.95 4.57
N ALA A 111 13.11 -9.52 3.99
CA ALA A 111 14.47 -9.02 4.14
C ALA A 111 14.64 -7.58 3.60
N ALA A 112 14.06 -7.28 2.43
CA ALA A 112 14.08 -5.93 1.87
C ALA A 112 13.33 -4.92 2.74
N ALA A 113 12.15 -5.30 3.25
CA ALA A 113 11.39 -4.47 4.18
C ALA A 113 12.15 -4.23 5.49
N ARG A 114 12.83 -5.26 6.02
CA ARG A 114 13.70 -5.14 7.20
C ARG A 114 14.83 -4.13 6.98
N GLN A 115 15.51 -4.20 5.83
CA GLN A 115 16.57 -3.25 5.49
C GLN A 115 16.05 -1.82 5.40
N LEU A 116 14.84 -1.63 4.86
CA LEU A 116 14.20 -0.31 4.77
C LEU A 116 13.87 0.25 6.16
N VAL A 117 13.22 -0.55 7.03
CA VAL A 117 12.85 -0.16 8.40
C VAL A 117 14.08 0.04 9.30
N ALA A 118 15.18 -0.67 9.04
CA ALA A 118 16.43 -0.52 9.78
C ALA A 118 17.30 0.65 9.28
N GLY A 119 17.42 0.82 7.96
CA GLY A 119 18.37 1.76 7.34
C GLY A 119 17.95 3.23 7.40
N ASP A 120 16.66 3.52 7.53
CA ASP A 120 16.17 4.91 7.61
C ASP A 120 16.14 5.43 9.06
N ARG A 121 16.28 4.55 10.07
CA ARG A 121 16.57 4.97 11.46
C ARG A 121 17.95 5.58 11.61
N SER A 122 18.98 5.03 10.95
CA SER A 122 20.33 5.59 10.94
C SER A 122 20.44 6.99 10.33
N GLY A 123 19.42 7.44 9.57
CA GLY A 123 19.32 8.81 9.05
C GLY A 123 18.43 9.75 9.88
N ARG A 124 17.79 9.24 10.93
CA ARG A 124 16.83 9.97 11.79
C ARG A 124 17.27 10.00 13.26
N GLU A 125 18.56 9.84 13.53
CA GLU A 125 19.15 10.14 14.84
C GLU A 125 18.85 11.62 15.16
N PRO A 126 18.29 11.93 16.34
CA PRO A 126 18.12 13.31 16.75
C PRO A 126 19.52 13.90 16.96
N HIS A 127 19.84 14.94 16.20
CA HIS A 127 20.90 15.85 16.61
C HIS A 127 20.46 16.47 17.93
N GLU A 128 21.11 16.05 19.02
CA GLU A 128 21.09 16.74 20.31
C GLU A 128 21.63 18.17 20.20
#